data_AF-A0A520IL77-F1
#
_entry.id   AF-A0A520IL77-F1
#
_cell.length_a   1.000
_cell.length_b   1.000
_cell.length_c   1.000
_cell.angle_alpha   90.00
_cell.angle_beta   90.00
_cell.angle_gamma   90.00
#
_symmetry.space_group_name_H-M   'P 1'
#
loop_
_entity.id
_entity.type
_entity.pdbx_description
1 polymer ?
#
loop_
_entity_poly.entity_id
_entity_poly.type
_entity_poly.pdbx_seq_one_letter_code
_entity_poly.pdbx_strand_id
1 'polypeptide(L)' 'KTRTARHERTIREFQIGSNGLLVGEPLREFQGVLTGVPTFSGEGKTLMASRMGMQDSRV' A
#
# COMPACT_ATOMS: atom_id res chain seq x y z
N LYS A 1 -13.56 10.52 -3.24
CA LYS A 1 -14.08 11.85 -2.82
C LYS A 1 -15.29 11.69 -1.93
N THR A 2 -15.20 12.18 -0.69
CA THR A 2 -16.34 12.27 0.25
C THR A 2 -16.98 13.65 0.13
N ARG A 3 -18.31 13.74 0.30
CA ARG A 3 -19.07 15.00 0.12
C ARG A 3 -19.20 15.84 1.39
N THR A 4 -19.07 15.22 2.56
CA THR A 4 -19.35 15.82 3.87
C THR A 4 -18.17 15.84 4.83
N ALA A 5 -17.17 14.99 4.61
CA ALA A 5 -15.99 14.85 5.47
C ALA A 5 -14.71 15.10 4.68
N ARG A 6 -13.62 15.39 5.41
CA ARG A 6 -12.27 15.52 4.83
C ARG A 6 -11.89 14.19 4.17
N HIS A 7 -11.57 14.24 2.88
CA HIS A 7 -11.12 13.09 2.11
C HIS A 7 -9.60 13.07 2.06
N GLU A 8 -9.01 11.94 2.40
CA GLU A 8 -7.59 11.71 2.16
C GLU A 8 -7.28 11.78 0.67
N ARG A 9 -6.15 12.39 0.32
CA ARG A 9 -5.74 12.68 -1.07
C ARG A 9 -4.56 11.84 -1.54
N THR A 10 -3.98 11.06 -0.65
CA THR A 10 -2.86 10.17 -0.93
C THR A 10 -3.37 8.86 -1.49
N ILE A 11 -2.51 8.18 -2.25
CA ILE A 11 -2.70 6.77 -2.60
C ILE A 11 -1.88 5.98 -1.58
N ARG A 12 -2.50 5.00 -0.92
CA ARG A 12 -1.85 4.17 0.09
C ARG A 12 -1.64 2.75 -0.39
N GLU A 13 -0.60 2.14 0.14
CA GLU A 13 -0.44 0.70 0.10
C GLU A 13 -1.57 0.02 0.88
N PHE A 14 -2.05 -1.11 0.39
CA PHE A 14 -2.94 -1.96 1.16
C PHE A 14 -2.71 -3.42 0.81
N GLN A 15 -3.03 -4.31 1.74
CA GLN A 15 -3.01 -5.75 1.55
C GLN A 15 -4.31 -6.34 2.08
N ILE A 16 -4.84 -7.34 1.37
CA ILE A 16 -5.98 -8.14 1.81
C ILE A 16 -5.43 -9.52 2.16
N GLY A 17 -5.72 -10.01 3.36
CA GLY A 17 -5.34 -11.34 3.82
C GLY A 17 -6.44 -11.99 4.65
N SER A 18 -6.15 -13.16 5.23
CA SER A 18 -7.06 -13.89 6.12
C SER A 18 -7.58 -13.05 7.30
N ASN A 19 -6.77 -12.11 7.78
CA ASN A 19 -7.10 -11.21 8.89
C ASN A 19 -7.80 -9.92 8.45
N GLY A 20 -8.19 -9.81 7.18
CA GLY A 20 -8.89 -8.64 6.63
C GLY A 20 -7.98 -7.67 5.87
N LEU A 21 -8.35 -6.38 5.91
CA LEU A 21 -7.69 -5.29 5.18
C LEU A 21 -6.63 -4.60 6.04
N LEU A 22 -5.40 -4.58 5.55
CA LEU A 22 -4.31 -3.80 6.11
C LEU A 22 -4.06 -2.59 5.22
N VAL A 23 -4.04 -1.39 5.80
CA VAL A 23 -3.73 -0.15 5.10
C VAL A 23 -2.38 0.36 5.58
N GLY A 24 -1.47 0.58 4.64
CA GLY A 24 -0.10 0.99 4.88
C GLY A 24 0.14 2.48 4.65
N GLU A 25 1.41 2.81 4.38
CA GLU A 25 1.85 4.18 4.15
C GLU A 25 1.45 4.71 2.76
N PRO A 26 1.42 6.04 2.57
CA PRO A 26 1.29 6.65 1.26
C PRO A 26 2.42 6.25 0.30
N LEU A 27 2.07 6.00 -0.97
CA LEU A 27 3.00 5.73 -2.07
C LEU A 27 3.77 7.00 -2.48
N ARG A 28 4.85 7.31 -1.77
CA ARG A 28 5.68 8.51 -2.05
C ARG A 28 6.69 8.30 -3.18
N GLU A 29 7.11 7.05 -3.36
CA GLU A 29 8.20 6.66 -4.26
C GLU A 29 7.71 6.17 -5.64
N PHE A 30 6.41 6.32 -5.93
CA PHE A 30 5.82 5.94 -7.20
C PHE A 30 5.34 7.17 -7.96
N GLN A 31 5.67 7.22 -9.25
CA GLN A 31 5.22 8.24 -10.19
C GLN A 31 4.40 7.58 -11.30
N GLY A 32 3.44 8.30 -11.86
CA GLY A 32 2.59 7.75 -12.93
C GLY A 32 1.59 6.70 -12.46
N VAL A 33 1.27 6.61 -11.17
CA VAL A 33 0.32 5.59 -10.65
C VAL A 33 -1.03 5.62 -11.39
N LEU A 34 -1.52 6.81 -11.71
CA LEU A 34 -2.80 6.99 -12.41
C LEU A 34 -2.71 6.81 -13.94
N THR A 35 -1.51 6.64 -14.51
CA THR A 35 -1.34 6.38 -15.95
C THR A 35 -1.43 4.88 -16.28
N GLY A 36 -1.42 4.01 -15.27
CA GLY A 36 -1.40 2.55 -15.43
C GLY A 36 -0.01 1.96 -15.64
N VAL A 37 1.01 2.78 -15.87
CA VAL A 37 2.42 2.36 -15.99
C VAL A 37 3.25 3.14 -14.98
N PRO A 38 3.31 2.68 -13.72
CA PRO A 38 4.03 3.41 -12.69
C PRO A 38 5.54 3.21 -12.80
N THR A 39 6.28 4.28 -12.51
CA THR A 39 7.73 4.25 -12.33
C THR A 39 8.05 4.34 -10.85
N PHE A 40 8.89 3.43 -10.36
CA PHE A 40 9.32 3.40 -8.97
C PHE A 40 10.73 4.00 -8.82
N SER A 41 10.91 4.89 -7.86
CA SER A 41 12.19 5.57 -7.58
C SER A 41 12.75 5.32 -6.18
N GLY A 42 12.11 4.47 -5.37
CA GLY A 42 12.54 4.25 -3.99
C GLY A 42 13.75 3.32 -3.91
N GLU A 43 14.86 3.80 -3.35
CA GLU A 43 16.02 2.96 -3.13
C GLU A 43 15.72 1.88 -2.06
N GLY A 44 15.77 0.61 -2.45
CA GLY A 44 15.77 -0.55 -1.54
C GLY A 44 14.47 -0.80 -0.75
N LYS A 45 13.43 0.02 -0.91
CA LYS A 45 12.12 -0.18 -0.27
C LYS A 45 11.19 -0.93 -1.21
N THR A 46 10.68 -2.07 -0.78
CA THR A 46 9.58 -2.73 -1.49
C THR A 46 8.25 -2.32 -0.88
N LEU A 47 7.17 -2.36 -1.68
CA LEU A 47 5.80 -2.26 -1.16
C LEU A 47 5.61 -3.24 -0.01
N MET A 48 5.03 -2.78 1.11
CA MET A 48 4.81 -3.53 2.36
C MET A 48 5.91 -4.59 2.60
N ALA A 49 7.17 -4.15 2.64
CA ALA A 49 8.31 -4.99 2.98
C ALA A 49 8.05 -5.71 4.32
N SER A 50 7.99 -7.04 4.29
CA SER A 50 7.84 -7.95 5.45
C SER A 50 6.44 -8.11 6.08
N ARG A 51 5.55 -8.84 5.38
CA ARG A 51 4.58 -9.74 6.06
C ARG A 51 4.40 -11.11 5.37
N MET A 52 5.10 -11.37 4.27
CA MET A 52 5.18 -12.71 3.69
C MET A 52 6.41 -13.41 4.30
N GLY A 53 6.23 -14.12 5.41
CA GLY A 53 7.33 -14.90 6.01
C GLY A 53 7.15 -15.40 7.44
N MET A 54 6.16 -14.93 8.21
CA MET A 54 6.09 -15.28 9.64
C MET A 54 4.69 -15.42 10.27
N GLN A 55 3.60 -15.48 9.48
CA GLN A 55 2.24 -15.55 10.07
C GLN A 55 1.33 -16.69 9.57
N ASP A 56 1.83 -17.62 8.76
CA ASP A 56 1.12 -18.87 8.43
C ASP A 56 1.71 -20.11 9.15
N SER A 57 2.34 -19.91 10.31
CA SER A 57 2.75 -20.99 11.21
C SER A 57 2.16 -20.82 12.60
N ARG A 58 0.84 -20.97 12.70
CA ARG A 58 0.23 -21.46 13.95
C ARG A 58 -0.71 -22.61 13.60
N VAL A 59 -0.23 -23.77 14.04
CA VAL A 59 -0.88 -25.07 14.23
C VAL A 59 -2.33 -24.93 14.69
#